data_AF-A0A382X2Q9-F1
#
_entry.id   AF-A0A382X2Q9-F1
#
_cell.length_a   1.000
_cell.length_b   1.000
_cell.length_c   1.000
_cell.angle_alpha   90.00
_cell.angle_beta   90.00
_cell.angle_gamma   90.00
#
_symmetry.space_group_name_H-M   'P 1'
#
loop_
_entity.id
_entity.type
_entity.pdbx_description
1 polymer ?
#
loop_
_entity_poly.entity_id
_entity_poly.type
_entity_poly.pdbx_seq_one_letter_code
_entity_poly.pdbx_strand_id
1 'polypeptide(L)'
;TLFMIVIFLLLLMVNAVFAVSIAGALQATPSSVIPVWAATIVAIGLGQLIFQMKVPILWPTIIGTVILYAVIPLGESVPIELPQTVMGLAPGAQWILILFAYASIASLLPIWMLLQPRAYINGIQLFVGLILVYATVFIAAPPIVAPAFNLDLPANTPDLLPLLFVTVGCGAVSGFHGLVGSGTTSKQINLETDERFVCYLGSAGEGALALAAIIAVSAGFASLDEWRGVYTEFGNGGITAFVQGGATIVSSGSGLRHETAATLLTMMAVLFA
;
A
#
# COMPACT_ATOMS: atom_id res chain seq x y z
N THR A 1 -8.66 27.10 -15.84
CA THR A 1 -9.53 26.14 -16.55
C THR A 1 -8.76 24.92 -17.03
N LEU A 2 -7.67 25.08 -17.80
CA LEU A 2 -6.82 23.96 -18.25
C LEU A 2 -6.26 23.12 -17.08
N PHE A 3 -5.70 23.76 -16.06
CA PHE A 3 -5.16 23.08 -14.87
C PHE A 3 -6.17 22.18 -14.15
N MET A 4 -7.43 22.63 -14.01
CA MET A 4 -8.49 21.85 -13.37
C MET A 4 -8.92 20.65 -14.23
N ILE A 5 -8.91 20.78 -15.56
CA ILE A 5 -9.17 19.66 -16.48
C ILE A 5 -8.07 18.61 -16.34
N VAL A 6 -6.80 19.04 -16.29
CA VAL A 6 -5.66 18.14 -16.08
C VAL A 6 -5.78 17.42 -14.75
N ILE A 7 -6.02 18.13 -13.65
CA ILE A 7 -6.22 17.51 -12.33
C ILE A 7 -7.38 16.50 -12.36
N PHE A 8 -8.51 16.86 -12.96
CA PHE A 8 -9.68 15.98 -13.02
C PHE A 8 -9.37 14.66 -13.73
N LEU A 9 -8.76 14.72 -14.93
CA LEU A 9 -8.40 13.53 -15.69
C LEU A 9 -7.36 12.67 -14.98
N LEU A 10 -6.40 13.31 -14.31
CA LEU A 10 -5.32 12.64 -13.60
C LEU A 10 -5.85 11.94 -12.33
N LEU A 11 -6.72 12.60 -11.56
CA LEU A 11 -7.41 11.98 -10.41
C LEU A 11 -8.29 10.81 -10.83
N LEU A 12 -8.99 10.92 -11.97
CA LEU A 12 -9.79 9.82 -12.52
C LEU A 12 -8.92 8.60 -12.85
N MET A 13 -7.81 8.82 -13.56
CA MET A 13 -6.86 7.76 -13.91
C MET A 13 -6.30 7.08 -12.65
N VAL A 14 -5.84 7.87 -11.68
CA VAL A 14 -5.21 7.34 -10.47
C VAL A 14 -6.21 6.56 -9.62
N ASN A 15 -7.41 7.08 -9.42
CA ASN A 15 -8.46 6.36 -8.70
C ASN A 15 -8.79 5.02 -9.39
N ALA A 16 -8.82 4.98 -10.72
CA ALA A 16 -9.04 3.74 -11.46
C ALA A 16 -7.89 2.73 -11.24
N VAL A 17 -6.63 3.17 -11.35
CA VAL A 17 -5.46 2.31 -11.15
C VAL A 17 -5.41 1.75 -9.72
N PHE A 18 -5.65 2.59 -8.70
CA PHE A 18 -5.69 2.12 -7.32
C PHE A 18 -6.88 1.20 -7.05
N ALA A 19 -8.07 1.48 -7.60
CA ALA A 19 -9.22 0.60 -7.43
C ALA A 19 -8.96 -0.81 -7.99
N VAL A 20 -8.35 -0.91 -9.18
CA VAL A 20 -7.97 -2.20 -9.78
C VAL A 20 -6.88 -2.88 -8.95
N SER A 21 -5.86 -2.14 -8.51
CA SER A 21 -4.73 -2.69 -7.75
C SER A 21 -5.17 -3.21 -6.37
N ILE A 22 -5.99 -2.44 -5.65
CA ILE A 22 -6.54 -2.83 -4.34
C ILE A 22 -7.52 -3.99 -4.51
N ALA A 23 -8.40 -3.97 -5.51
CA ALA A 23 -9.31 -5.09 -5.79
C ALA A 23 -8.54 -6.38 -6.09
N GLY A 24 -7.45 -6.31 -6.86
CA GLY A 24 -6.56 -7.44 -7.10
C GLY A 24 -5.90 -7.94 -5.82
N ALA A 25 -5.37 -7.05 -4.99
CA ALA A 25 -4.74 -7.38 -3.72
C ALA A 25 -5.69 -8.06 -2.72
N LEU A 26 -6.93 -7.55 -2.59
CA LEU A 26 -7.95 -8.14 -1.72
C LEU A 26 -8.42 -9.52 -2.21
N GLN A 27 -8.44 -9.76 -3.51
CA GLN A 27 -8.73 -11.08 -4.08
C GLN A 27 -7.57 -12.05 -3.88
N ALA A 28 -6.32 -11.58 -4.03
CA ALA A 28 -5.14 -12.40 -3.85
C ALA A 28 -4.88 -12.73 -2.38
N THR A 29 -5.33 -11.89 -1.44
CA THR A 29 -5.19 -12.13 0.01
C THR A 29 -6.51 -11.80 0.75
N PRO A 30 -7.52 -12.69 0.67
CA PRO A 30 -8.83 -12.47 1.30
C PRO A 30 -8.79 -12.25 2.82
N SER A 31 -7.77 -12.80 3.49
CA SER A 31 -7.52 -12.58 4.92
C SER A 31 -7.19 -11.13 5.29
N SER A 32 -6.75 -10.32 4.33
CA SER A 32 -6.46 -8.89 4.54
C SER A 32 -7.69 -7.98 4.53
N VAL A 33 -8.85 -8.48 4.04
CA VAL A 33 -10.08 -7.68 3.93
C VAL A 33 -10.51 -7.16 5.30
N ILE A 34 -10.63 -8.03 6.31
CA ILE A 34 -11.06 -7.61 7.65
C ILE A 34 -10.08 -6.58 8.25
N PRO A 35 -8.76 -6.81 8.31
CA PRO A 35 -7.80 -5.81 8.79
C PRO A 35 -7.86 -4.47 8.06
N VAL A 36 -7.99 -4.47 6.73
CA VAL A 36 -8.05 -3.25 5.91
C VAL A 36 -9.28 -2.42 6.26
N TRP A 37 -10.46 -3.03 6.33
CA TRP A 37 -11.69 -2.31 6.70
C TRP A 37 -11.73 -1.93 8.18
N ALA A 38 -11.13 -2.74 9.06
CA ALA A 38 -10.98 -2.40 10.46
C ALA A 38 -10.10 -1.15 10.65
N ALA A 39 -9.06 -0.95 9.84
CA ALA A 39 -8.26 0.28 9.84
C ALA A 39 -9.11 1.53 9.58
N THR A 40 -10.07 1.46 8.66
CA THR A 40 -11.03 2.54 8.40
C THR A 40 -11.89 2.83 9.64
N ILE A 41 -12.42 1.80 10.31
CA ILE A 41 -13.25 1.98 11.51
C ILE A 41 -12.44 2.55 12.67
N VAL A 42 -11.24 2.03 12.91
CA VAL A 42 -10.31 2.50 13.94
C VAL A 42 -9.91 3.96 13.67
N ALA A 43 -9.67 4.33 12.40
CA ALA A 43 -9.39 5.71 12.01
C ALA A 43 -10.53 6.67 12.35
N ILE A 44 -11.79 6.27 12.11
CA ILE A 44 -12.95 7.09 12.49
C ILE A 44 -12.99 7.29 14.02
N GLY A 45 -12.78 6.21 14.79
CA GLY A 45 -12.70 6.29 16.25
C GLY A 45 -11.57 7.21 16.75
N LEU A 46 -10.38 7.09 16.17
CA LEU A 46 -9.23 7.97 16.40
C LEU A 46 -9.57 9.43 16.11
N GLY A 47 -10.24 9.70 14.99
CA GLY A 47 -10.68 11.03 14.60
C GLY A 47 -11.58 11.67 15.66
N GLN A 48 -12.55 10.92 16.19
CA GLN A 48 -13.41 11.40 17.28
C GLN A 48 -12.62 11.63 18.58
N LEU A 49 -11.80 10.66 19.00
CA LEU A 49 -11.05 10.74 20.25
C LEU A 49 -10.08 11.92 20.26
N ILE A 50 -9.31 12.09 19.20
CA ILE A 50 -8.27 13.12 19.12
C ILE A 50 -8.88 14.50 18.84
N PHE A 51 -9.75 14.63 17.83
CA PHE A 51 -10.19 15.95 17.38
C PHE A 51 -11.43 16.47 18.09
N GLN A 52 -12.38 15.61 18.50
CA GLN A 52 -13.60 16.03 19.17
C GLN A 52 -13.49 15.93 20.69
N MET A 53 -13.03 14.78 21.20
CA MET A 53 -12.91 14.52 22.63
C MET A 53 -11.60 15.04 23.23
N LYS A 54 -10.66 15.53 22.40
CA LYS A 54 -9.36 16.09 22.80
C LYS A 54 -8.52 15.15 23.68
N VAL A 55 -8.68 13.85 23.47
CA VAL A 55 -7.86 12.83 24.13
C VAL A 55 -6.42 12.97 23.63
N PRO A 56 -5.41 12.93 24.52
CA PRO A 56 -4.01 13.00 24.10
C PRO A 56 -3.67 11.85 23.15
N ILE A 57 -2.99 12.17 22.04
CA ILE A 57 -2.77 11.28 20.89
C ILE A 57 -2.13 9.93 21.23
N LEU A 58 -1.31 9.86 22.28
CA LEU A 58 -0.52 8.68 22.63
C LEU A 58 -1.41 7.44 22.86
N TRP A 59 -2.43 7.54 23.71
CA TRP A 59 -3.25 6.39 24.09
C TRP A 59 -4.13 5.87 22.96
N PRO A 60 -4.88 6.72 22.22
CA PRO A 60 -5.60 6.29 21.04
C PRO A 60 -4.68 5.63 20.00
N THR A 61 -3.45 6.11 19.84
CA THR A 61 -2.48 5.53 18.89
C THR A 61 -2.05 4.13 19.31
N ILE A 62 -1.65 3.95 20.56
CA ILE A 62 -1.24 2.63 21.08
C ILE A 62 -2.40 1.64 20.98
N ILE A 63 -3.57 2.03 21.47
CA ILE A 63 -4.77 1.17 21.47
C ILE A 63 -5.18 0.85 20.04
N GLY A 64 -5.25 1.85 19.16
CA GLY A 64 -5.58 1.67 17.74
C GLY A 64 -4.61 0.72 17.05
N THR A 65 -3.31 0.90 17.26
CA THR A 65 -2.27 0.02 16.68
C THR A 65 -2.42 -1.41 17.16
N VAL A 66 -2.63 -1.63 18.47
CA VAL A 66 -2.86 -2.97 19.05
C VAL A 66 -4.11 -3.61 18.47
N ILE A 67 -5.21 -2.87 18.33
CA ILE A 67 -6.45 -3.37 17.72
C ILE A 67 -6.18 -3.83 16.28
N LEU A 68 -5.45 -3.04 15.48
CA LEU A 68 -5.20 -3.39 14.09
C LEU A 68 -4.38 -4.68 13.93
N TYR A 69 -3.37 -4.89 14.77
CA TYR A 69 -2.62 -6.15 14.77
C TYR A 69 -3.43 -7.31 15.37
N ALA A 70 -4.27 -7.06 16.38
CA ALA A 70 -5.14 -8.08 16.97
C ALA A 70 -6.23 -8.57 16.01
N VAL A 71 -6.60 -7.79 15.00
CA VAL A 71 -7.57 -8.15 13.97
C VAL A 71 -6.96 -9.01 12.85
N ILE A 72 -5.64 -9.07 12.72
CA ILE A 72 -4.98 -9.91 11.69
C ILE A 72 -5.35 -11.40 11.83
N PRO A 73 -5.22 -12.02 13.02
CA PRO A 73 -5.65 -13.41 13.21
C PRO A 73 -7.15 -13.64 12.92
N LEU A 74 -7.99 -12.62 13.17
CA LEU A 74 -9.41 -12.70 12.84
C LEU A 74 -9.61 -12.77 11.32
N GLY A 75 -8.91 -11.94 10.56
CA GLY A 75 -8.90 -11.97 9.09
C GLY A 75 -8.43 -13.32 8.53
N GLU A 76 -7.43 -13.93 9.14
CA GLU A 76 -6.95 -15.27 8.77
C GLU A 76 -7.98 -16.37 9.08
N SER A 77 -8.68 -16.26 10.20
CA SER A 77 -9.69 -17.24 10.60
C SER A 77 -11.00 -17.14 9.80
N VAL A 78 -11.32 -15.94 9.30
CA VAL A 78 -12.52 -15.64 8.52
C VAL A 78 -12.15 -14.84 7.27
N PRO A 79 -11.50 -15.47 6.27
CA PRO A 79 -11.18 -14.81 5.02
C PRO A 79 -12.47 -14.42 4.29
N ILE A 80 -12.57 -13.16 3.85
CA ILE A 80 -13.74 -12.66 3.13
C ILE A 80 -13.47 -12.72 1.63
N GLU A 81 -14.13 -13.66 0.97
CA GLU A 81 -14.16 -13.76 -0.49
C GLU A 81 -15.52 -13.29 -1.01
N LEU A 82 -15.50 -12.52 -2.10
CA LEU A 82 -16.74 -12.15 -2.77
C LEU A 82 -17.24 -13.31 -3.64
N PRO A 83 -18.56 -13.47 -3.81
CA PRO A 83 -19.10 -14.53 -4.66
C PRO A 83 -18.59 -14.40 -6.09
N GLN A 84 -18.35 -15.55 -6.74
CA GLN A 84 -17.79 -15.64 -8.09
C GLN A 84 -18.59 -14.82 -9.13
N THR A 85 -19.91 -14.75 -8.95
CA THR A 85 -20.76 -13.89 -9.78
C THR A 85 -21.88 -13.29 -8.94
N VAL A 86 -22.00 -11.96 -8.94
CA VAL A 86 -23.17 -11.23 -8.43
C VAL A 86 -23.67 -10.34 -9.55
N MET A 87 -24.92 -10.53 -9.98
CA MET A 87 -25.52 -9.80 -11.11
C MET A 87 -24.66 -9.84 -12.40
N GLY A 88 -23.95 -10.96 -12.64
CA GLY A 88 -23.06 -11.13 -13.79
C GLY A 88 -21.68 -10.46 -13.67
N LEU A 89 -21.36 -9.84 -12.52
CA LEU A 89 -20.07 -9.21 -12.27
C LEU A 89 -19.10 -10.19 -11.60
N ALA A 90 -17.87 -10.25 -12.11
CA ALA A 90 -16.77 -10.96 -11.48
C ALA A 90 -16.32 -10.28 -10.16
N PRO A 91 -15.64 -10.99 -9.24
CA PRO A 91 -15.27 -10.45 -7.92
C PRO A 91 -14.46 -9.15 -7.99
N GLY A 92 -13.55 -9.02 -8.97
CA GLY A 92 -12.80 -7.78 -9.18
C GLY A 92 -13.69 -6.57 -9.50
N ALA A 93 -14.69 -6.74 -10.37
CA ALA A 93 -15.64 -5.67 -10.68
C ALA A 93 -16.51 -5.32 -9.45
N GLN A 94 -16.90 -6.32 -8.67
CA GLN A 94 -17.64 -6.11 -7.41
C GLN A 94 -16.79 -5.28 -6.42
N TRP A 95 -15.52 -5.63 -6.21
CA TRP A 95 -14.61 -4.87 -5.37
C TRP A 95 -14.42 -3.43 -5.85
N ILE A 96 -14.23 -3.21 -7.15
CA ILE A 96 -14.09 -1.87 -7.72
C ILE A 96 -15.33 -1.01 -7.39
N LEU A 97 -16.54 -1.57 -7.53
CA LEU A 97 -17.77 -0.86 -7.16
C LEU A 97 -17.84 -0.54 -5.67
N ILE A 98 -17.47 -1.48 -4.80
CA ILE A 98 -17.41 -1.26 -3.34
C ILE A 98 -16.42 -0.15 -2.99
N LEU A 99 -15.22 -0.17 -3.60
CA LEU A 99 -14.18 0.83 -3.38
C LEU A 99 -14.61 2.22 -3.84
N PHE A 100 -15.26 2.34 -5.01
CA PHE A 100 -15.79 3.62 -5.47
C PHE A 100 -16.97 4.13 -4.62
N ALA A 101 -17.83 3.24 -4.14
CA ALA A 101 -18.88 3.62 -3.19
C ALA A 101 -18.27 4.15 -1.89
N TYR A 102 -17.26 3.45 -1.35
CA TYR A 102 -16.50 3.92 -0.19
C TYR A 102 -15.79 5.25 -0.43
N ALA A 103 -15.06 5.39 -1.54
CA ALA A 103 -14.37 6.64 -1.90
C ALA A 103 -15.35 7.81 -2.03
N SER A 104 -16.54 7.56 -2.58
CA SER A 104 -17.61 8.57 -2.68
C SER A 104 -18.04 9.03 -1.29
N ILE A 105 -18.33 8.11 -0.36
CA ILE A 105 -18.70 8.44 1.02
C ILE A 105 -17.54 9.16 1.73
N ALA A 106 -16.32 8.63 1.63
CA ALA A 106 -15.12 9.18 2.25
C ALA A 106 -14.83 10.62 1.79
N SER A 107 -15.10 10.94 0.52
CA SER A 107 -14.92 12.29 -0.03
C SER A 107 -15.88 13.34 0.54
N LEU A 108 -17.02 12.90 1.10
CA LEU A 108 -18.01 13.77 1.73
C LEU A 108 -17.73 13.99 3.23
N LEU A 109 -16.91 13.15 3.84
CA LEU A 109 -16.60 13.24 5.26
C LEU A 109 -15.58 14.34 5.55
N PRO A 110 -15.66 15.01 6.72
CA PRO A 110 -14.64 15.96 7.13
C PRO A 110 -13.25 15.31 7.23
N ILE A 111 -12.20 16.04 6.84
CA ILE A 111 -10.80 15.56 6.84
C ILE A 111 -10.38 14.99 8.19
N TRP A 112 -10.76 15.65 9.29
CA TRP A 112 -10.45 15.22 10.66
C TRP A 112 -11.12 13.90 11.06
N MET A 113 -12.23 13.53 10.41
CA MET A 113 -13.01 12.35 10.78
C MET A 113 -12.42 11.07 10.21
N LEU A 114 -11.93 11.10 8.96
CA LEU A 114 -11.43 9.90 8.28
C LEU A 114 -10.05 10.10 7.67
N LEU A 115 -9.90 11.07 6.75
CA LEU A 115 -8.68 11.17 5.93
C LEU A 115 -7.41 11.36 6.77
N GLN A 116 -7.42 12.35 7.68
CA GLN A 116 -6.29 12.66 8.54
C GLN A 116 -5.97 11.54 9.57
N PRO A 117 -6.93 11.03 10.37
CA PRO A 117 -6.63 9.95 11.30
C PRO A 117 -6.28 8.62 10.61
N ARG A 118 -6.85 8.34 9.43
CA ARG A 118 -6.48 7.16 8.61
C ARG A 118 -5.05 7.26 8.14
N ALA A 119 -4.66 8.38 7.54
CA ALA A 119 -3.28 8.60 7.10
C ALA A 119 -2.29 8.48 8.26
N TYR A 120 -2.65 9.01 9.44
CA TYR A 120 -1.82 8.91 10.64
C TYR A 120 -1.63 7.47 11.13
N ILE A 121 -2.72 6.70 11.36
CA ILE A 121 -2.59 5.34 11.92
C ILE A 121 -1.95 4.38 10.92
N ASN A 122 -2.26 4.52 9.63
CA ASN A 122 -1.61 3.75 8.58
C ASN A 122 -0.11 4.09 8.55
N GLY A 123 0.26 5.38 8.69
CA GLY A 123 1.64 5.84 8.84
C GLY A 123 2.41 5.07 9.92
N ILE A 124 1.81 4.90 11.10
CA ILE A 124 2.39 4.10 12.19
C ILE A 124 2.58 2.64 11.76
N GLN A 125 1.59 2.03 11.09
CA GLN A 125 1.71 0.67 10.59
C GLN A 125 2.81 0.50 9.55
N LEU A 126 3.04 1.49 8.67
CA LEU A 126 4.16 1.44 7.73
C LEU A 126 5.51 1.48 8.42
N PHE A 127 5.69 2.34 9.42
CA PHE A 127 6.95 2.34 10.17
C PHE A 127 7.20 1.00 10.84
N VAL A 128 6.20 0.44 11.53
CA VAL A 128 6.32 -0.88 12.16
C VAL A 128 6.60 -1.97 11.12
N GLY A 129 5.88 -1.96 10.00
CA GLY A 129 6.04 -2.91 8.91
C GLY A 129 7.40 -2.82 8.21
N LEU A 130 7.90 -1.62 7.93
CA LEU A 130 9.23 -1.41 7.35
C LEU A 130 10.32 -1.86 8.32
N ILE A 131 10.21 -1.54 9.61
CA ILE A 131 11.15 -2.03 10.62
C ILE A 131 11.18 -3.56 10.63
N LEU A 132 10.01 -4.20 10.59
CA LEU A 132 9.91 -5.67 10.52
C LEU A 132 10.55 -6.23 9.25
N VAL A 133 10.23 -5.67 8.08
CA VAL A 133 10.82 -6.11 6.80
C VAL A 133 12.34 -5.96 6.82
N TYR A 134 12.87 -4.80 7.20
CA TYR A 134 14.31 -4.60 7.25
C TYR A 134 15.00 -5.49 8.28
N ALA A 135 14.43 -5.64 9.48
CA ALA A 135 14.97 -6.53 10.51
C ALA A 135 15.04 -7.98 9.99
N THR A 136 13.99 -8.46 9.34
CA THR A 136 13.94 -9.81 8.77
C THR A 136 14.88 -10.00 7.59
N VAL A 137 15.10 -8.97 6.76
CA VAL A 137 16.14 -8.98 5.72
C VAL A 137 17.53 -9.19 6.34
N PHE A 138 17.87 -8.50 7.44
CA PHE A 138 19.17 -8.66 8.09
C PHE A 138 19.34 -10.03 8.77
N ILE A 139 18.25 -10.62 9.28
CA ILE A 139 18.28 -11.93 9.94
C ILE A 139 18.31 -13.07 8.92
N ALA A 140 17.42 -13.05 7.93
CA ALA A 140 17.29 -14.10 6.93
C ALA A 140 18.38 -14.03 5.84
N ALA A 141 18.93 -12.83 5.58
CA ALA A 141 19.94 -12.56 4.57
C ALA A 141 19.62 -13.25 3.21
N PRO A 142 18.44 -12.99 2.62
CA PRO A 142 18.00 -13.72 1.43
C PRO A 142 18.91 -13.40 0.24
N PRO A 143 19.36 -14.42 -0.52
CA PRO A 143 20.14 -14.18 -1.73
C PRO A 143 19.25 -13.52 -2.78
N ILE A 144 19.78 -12.51 -3.47
CA ILE A 144 19.11 -11.94 -4.64
C ILE A 144 19.14 -12.97 -5.76
N VAL A 145 17.97 -13.47 -6.17
CA VAL A 145 17.83 -14.44 -7.27
C VAL A 145 17.64 -13.75 -8.61
N ALA A 146 17.09 -12.53 -8.62
CA ALA A 146 16.93 -11.74 -9.83
C ALA A 146 18.30 -11.36 -10.42
N PRO A 147 18.51 -11.49 -11.74
CA PRO A 147 19.76 -11.08 -12.36
C PRO A 147 19.89 -9.55 -12.33
N ALA A 148 21.12 -9.05 -12.16
CA ALA A 148 21.39 -7.61 -12.21
C ALA A 148 20.97 -6.97 -13.55
N PHE A 149 21.08 -7.74 -14.64
CA PHE A 149 20.55 -7.41 -15.96
C PHE A 149 19.77 -8.61 -16.49
N ASN A 150 18.46 -8.47 -16.65
CA ASN A 150 17.66 -9.50 -17.32
C ASN A 150 17.69 -9.28 -18.84
N LEU A 151 18.37 -10.17 -19.57
CA LEU A 151 18.41 -10.17 -21.03
C LEU A 151 17.27 -11.00 -21.65
N ASP A 152 16.59 -11.81 -20.84
CA ASP A 152 15.48 -12.66 -21.24
C ASP A 152 14.17 -11.98 -20.87
N LEU A 153 13.85 -10.92 -21.64
CA LEU A 153 12.69 -10.08 -21.38
C LEU A 153 11.42 -10.71 -21.98
N PRO A 154 10.28 -10.66 -21.27
CA PRO A 154 8.99 -11.01 -21.85
C PRO A 154 8.68 -10.22 -23.13
N ALA A 155 7.85 -10.81 -23.99
CA ALA A 155 7.37 -10.12 -25.18
C ALA A 155 6.70 -8.79 -24.81
N ASN A 156 6.89 -7.76 -25.65
CA ASN A 156 6.37 -6.41 -25.47
C ASN A 156 6.89 -5.66 -24.22
N THR A 157 8.00 -6.11 -23.62
CA THR A 157 8.66 -5.34 -22.55
C THR A 157 9.20 -4.02 -23.12
N PRO A 158 8.78 -2.85 -22.60
CA PRO A 158 9.32 -1.57 -23.03
C PRO A 158 10.81 -1.42 -22.66
N ASP A 159 11.51 -0.56 -23.40
CA ASP A 159 12.89 -0.20 -23.08
C ASP A 159 12.99 0.40 -21.65
N LEU A 160 14.08 0.05 -20.94
CA LEU A 160 14.33 0.50 -19.57
C LEU A 160 14.29 2.03 -19.45
N LEU A 161 14.80 2.73 -20.47
CA LEU A 161 14.62 4.17 -20.68
C LEU A 161 13.65 4.34 -21.85
N PRO A 162 12.46 4.95 -21.68
CA PRO A 162 12.07 5.88 -20.61
C PRO A 162 11.28 5.25 -19.45
N LEU A 163 11.02 3.93 -19.45
CA LEU A 163 10.12 3.29 -18.49
C LEU A 163 10.44 3.65 -17.03
N LEU A 164 11.72 3.68 -16.67
CA LEU A 164 12.19 4.01 -15.32
C LEU A 164 11.74 5.42 -14.87
N PHE A 165 11.72 6.41 -15.76
CA PHE A 165 11.28 7.77 -15.44
C PHE A 165 9.76 7.88 -15.25
N VAL A 166 8.99 6.98 -15.88
CA VAL A 166 7.53 6.98 -15.81
C VAL A 166 7.01 6.13 -14.65
N THR A 167 7.67 5.01 -14.33
CA THR A 167 7.16 3.99 -13.39
C THR A 167 7.69 4.12 -11.96
N VAL A 168 8.98 4.45 -11.78
CA VAL A 168 9.59 4.63 -10.44
C VAL A 168 9.36 6.07 -9.92
N GLY A 169 8.99 6.97 -10.82
CA GLY A 169 9.01 8.42 -10.59
C GLY A 169 7.70 9.05 -10.16
N CYS A 170 6.81 8.34 -9.41
CA CYS A 170 5.51 8.86 -8.97
C CYS A 170 5.54 10.31 -8.44
N GLY A 171 6.70 10.84 -7.99
CA GLY A 171 6.85 12.21 -7.48
C GLY A 171 7.64 13.25 -8.29
N ALA A 172 8.55 12.91 -9.21
CA ALA A 172 9.49 13.91 -9.76
C ALA A 172 9.28 14.27 -11.24
N VAL A 173 9.02 13.29 -12.11
CA VAL A 173 8.85 13.51 -13.55
C VAL A 173 7.37 13.58 -13.95
N SER A 174 6.50 12.84 -13.26
CA SER A 174 5.04 12.85 -13.50
C SER A 174 4.32 14.10 -12.97
N GLY A 175 4.94 14.83 -12.03
CA GLY A 175 4.34 15.97 -11.35
C GLY A 175 3.22 15.62 -10.35
N PHE A 176 2.95 14.33 -10.12
CA PHE A 176 1.79 13.90 -9.33
C PHE A 176 1.92 14.22 -7.84
N HIS A 177 3.07 13.98 -7.20
CA HIS A 177 3.25 14.36 -5.78
C HIS A 177 3.14 15.88 -5.58
N GLY A 178 3.56 16.68 -6.56
CA GLY A 178 3.35 18.14 -6.54
C GLY A 178 1.86 18.51 -6.59
N LEU A 179 1.08 17.82 -7.41
CA LEU A 179 -0.38 18.01 -7.50
C LEU A 179 -1.10 17.57 -6.22
N VAL A 180 -0.80 16.37 -5.70
CA VAL A 180 -1.43 15.86 -4.46
C VAL A 180 -1.00 16.67 -3.23
N GLY A 181 0.28 17.01 -3.13
CA GLY A 181 0.84 17.85 -2.07
C GLY A 181 0.18 19.24 -2.03
N SER A 182 -0.16 19.80 -3.19
CA SER A 182 -0.91 21.07 -3.27
C SER A 182 -2.34 20.98 -2.72
N GLY A 183 -2.93 19.78 -2.62
CA GLY A 183 -4.32 19.58 -2.18
C GLY A 183 -4.48 19.05 -0.75
N THR A 184 -3.49 18.30 -0.25
CA THR A 184 -3.55 17.59 1.04
C THR A 184 -2.52 18.13 2.03
N THR A 185 -1.22 18.00 1.70
CA THR A 185 -0.11 18.48 2.53
C THR A 185 -0.22 19.97 2.84
N SER A 186 -0.52 20.79 1.83
CA SER A 186 -0.71 22.24 1.98
C SER A 186 -1.81 22.63 2.98
N LYS A 187 -2.80 21.76 3.22
CA LYS A 187 -3.91 21.98 4.17
C LYS A 187 -3.64 21.42 5.56
N GLN A 188 -2.57 20.65 5.73
CA GLN A 188 -2.23 19.95 6.97
C GLN A 188 -0.93 20.46 7.60
N ILE A 189 -0.07 21.11 6.83
CA ILE A 189 1.12 21.79 7.34
C ILE A 189 0.71 22.99 8.19
N ASN A 190 1.38 23.14 9.34
CA ASN A 190 1.11 24.22 10.29
C ASN A 190 1.94 25.47 9.98
N LEU A 191 3.23 25.31 9.66
CA LEU A 191 4.16 26.39 9.32
C LEU A 191 5.00 26.01 8.09
N GLU A 192 5.41 26.99 7.28
CA GLU A 192 6.26 26.76 6.10
C GLU A 192 7.58 26.05 6.44
N THR A 193 8.14 26.29 7.63
CA THR A 193 9.35 25.61 8.09
C THR A 193 9.18 24.10 8.26
N ASP A 194 7.95 23.62 8.45
CA ASP A 194 7.63 22.20 8.58
C ASP A 194 7.70 21.48 7.22
N GLU A 195 7.59 22.21 6.10
CA GLU A 195 7.64 21.63 4.74
C GLU A 195 8.93 20.86 4.49
N ARG A 196 10.07 21.36 4.99
CA ARG A 196 11.34 20.65 4.83
C ARG A 196 11.30 19.28 5.51
N PHE A 197 10.75 19.20 6.72
CA PHE A 197 10.65 17.94 7.44
C PHE A 197 9.66 17.01 6.74
N VAL A 198 8.44 17.50 6.45
CA VAL A 198 7.35 16.70 5.88
C VAL A 198 7.67 16.20 4.47
N CYS A 199 8.14 17.07 3.59
CA CYS A 199 8.39 16.72 2.20
C CYS A 199 9.69 15.90 2.04
N TYR A 200 10.81 16.38 2.59
CA TYR A 200 12.11 15.71 2.38
C TYR A 200 12.16 14.34 3.07
N LEU A 201 11.76 14.26 4.34
CA LEU A 201 11.77 12.97 5.05
C LEU A 201 10.63 12.06 4.61
N GLY A 202 9.48 12.62 4.17
CA GLY A 202 8.43 11.85 3.51
C GLY A 202 8.97 11.14 2.27
N SER A 203 9.69 11.87 1.40
CA SER A 203 10.33 11.31 0.22
C SER A 203 11.41 10.28 0.56
N ALA A 204 12.20 10.50 1.62
CA ALA A 204 13.16 9.50 2.10
C ALA A 204 12.45 8.22 2.61
N GLY A 205 11.31 8.36 3.28
CA GLY A 205 10.48 7.23 3.73
C GLY A 205 9.90 6.42 2.57
N GLU A 206 9.40 7.09 1.52
CA GLU A 206 8.99 6.43 0.27
C GLU A 206 10.17 5.71 -0.40
N GLY A 207 11.37 6.31 -0.40
CA GLY A 207 12.59 5.66 -0.87
C GLY A 207 12.95 4.40 -0.08
N ALA A 208 12.76 4.42 1.24
CA ALA A 208 12.92 3.22 2.08
C ALA A 208 11.87 2.15 1.77
N LEU A 209 10.63 2.52 1.47
CA LEU A 209 9.61 1.57 1.00
C LEU A 209 9.97 0.99 -0.37
N ALA A 210 10.44 1.83 -1.31
CA ALA A 210 10.87 1.39 -2.63
C ALA A 210 12.03 0.40 -2.55
N LEU A 211 13.02 0.64 -1.69
CA LEU A 211 14.11 -0.30 -1.46
C LEU A 211 13.62 -1.63 -0.85
N ALA A 212 12.72 -1.57 0.13
CA ALA A 212 12.11 -2.77 0.71
C ALA A 212 11.33 -3.57 -0.36
N ALA A 213 10.61 -2.88 -1.25
CA ALA A 213 9.91 -3.50 -2.36
C ALA A 213 10.88 -4.16 -3.35
N ILE A 214 11.98 -3.49 -3.72
CA ILE A 214 13.03 -4.06 -4.58
C ILE A 214 13.61 -5.34 -3.95
N ILE A 215 13.90 -5.34 -2.65
CA ILE A 215 14.41 -6.53 -1.95
C ILE A 215 13.37 -7.67 -2.00
N ALA A 216 12.11 -7.38 -1.67
CA ALA A 216 11.03 -8.37 -1.71
C ALA A 216 10.87 -9.01 -3.10
N VAL A 217 10.85 -8.20 -4.17
CA VAL A 217 10.62 -8.68 -5.55
C VAL A 217 11.85 -9.29 -6.23
N SER A 218 13.03 -9.21 -5.60
CA SER A 218 14.29 -9.73 -6.17
C SER A 218 14.92 -10.85 -5.37
N ALA A 219 14.73 -10.88 -4.04
CA ALA A 219 15.32 -11.84 -3.12
C ALA A 219 14.27 -12.71 -2.40
N GLY A 220 12.99 -12.41 -2.54
CA GLY A 220 11.91 -13.13 -1.85
C GLY A 220 11.49 -14.46 -2.47
N PHE A 221 12.17 -14.92 -3.52
CA PHE A 221 11.86 -16.14 -4.26
C PHE A 221 12.97 -17.18 -4.07
N ALA A 222 12.62 -18.47 -4.08
CA ALA A 222 13.56 -19.54 -3.77
C ALA A 222 14.57 -19.79 -4.91
N SER A 223 14.22 -19.46 -6.14
CA SER A 223 15.09 -19.66 -7.31
C SER A 223 14.81 -18.65 -8.43
N LEU A 224 15.75 -18.58 -9.38
CA LEU A 224 15.57 -17.80 -10.61
C LEU A 224 14.37 -18.29 -11.44
N ASP A 225 14.10 -19.60 -11.44
CA ASP A 225 12.99 -20.17 -12.21
C ASP A 225 11.64 -19.77 -11.61
N GLU A 226 11.53 -19.73 -10.28
CA GLU A 226 10.33 -19.23 -9.60
C GLU A 226 10.13 -17.74 -9.89
N TRP A 227 11.20 -16.94 -9.80
CA TRP A 227 11.17 -15.53 -10.16
C TRP A 227 10.70 -15.32 -11.60
N ARG A 228 11.23 -16.07 -12.57
CA ARG A 228 10.78 -16.04 -13.98
C ARG A 228 9.32 -16.46 -14.15
N GLY A 229 8.85 -17.40 -13.33
CA GLY A 229 7.45 -17.84 -13.31
C GLY A 229 6.47 -16.74 -12.86
N VAL A 230 6.94 -15.74 -12.11
CA VAL A 230 6.13 -14.57 -11.73
C VAL A 230 6.15 -13.50 -12.83
N TYR A 231 7.31 -13.27 -13.44
CA TYR A 231 7.52 -12.21 -14.44
C TYR A 231 7.44 -12.71 -15.88
N THR A 232 6.36 -13.43 -16.21
CA THR A 232 6.15 -14.00 -17.55
C THR A 232 5.77 -12.98 -18.63
N GLU A 233 5.21 -11.84 -18.21
CA GLU A 233 4.72 -10.77 -19.08
C GLU A 233 4.98 -9.41 -18.44
N PHE A 234 5.13 -8.37 -19.27
CA PHE A 234 5.24 -7.00 -18.78
C PHE A 234 3.98 -6.58 -18.01
N GLY A 235 4.17 -6.07 -16.79
CA GLY A 235 3.07 -5.70 -15.88
C GLY A 235 2.56 -6.83 -14.98
N ASN A 236 3.06 -8.06 -15.15
CA ASN A 236 2.73 -9.18 -14.26
C ASN A 236 3.47 -9.07 -12.90
N GLY A 237 2.95 -9.75 -11.88
CA GLY A 237 3.48 -9.76 -10.51
C GLY A 237 2.94 -8.62 -9.63
N GLY A 238 3.19 -7.36 -10.00
CA GLY A 238 2.66 -6.17 -9.30
C GLY A 238 2.75 -6.23 -7.77
N ILE A 239 1.65 -5.88 -7.08
CA ILE A 239 1.54 -5.97 -5.61
C ILE A 239 1.68 -7.41 -5.12
N THR A 240 1.16 -8.39 -5.87
CA THR A 240 1.20 -9.82 -5.47
C THR A 240 2.64 -10.32 -5.33
N ALA A 241 3.53 -9.94 -6.24
CA ALA A 241 4.94 -10.32 -6.17
C ALA A 241 5.65 -9.69 -4.95
N PHE A 242 5.34 -8.43 -4.64
CA PHE A 242 5.82 -7.76 -3.43
C PHE A 242 5.36 -8.50 -2.17
N VAL A 243 4.08 -8.86 -2.10
CA VAL A 243 3.48 -9.56 -0.96
C VAL A 243 4.10 -10.95 -0.79
N GLN A 244 4.18 -11.74 -1.87
CA GLN A 244 4.74 -13.09 -1.82
C GLN A 244 6.21 -13.08 -1.42
N GLY A 245 7.03 -12.32 -2.15
CA GLY A 245 8.46 -12.24 -1.88
C GLY A 245 8.76 -11.66 -0.49
N GLY A 246 8.03 -10.61 -0.10
CA GLY A 246 8.16 -10.04 1.24
C GLY A 246 7.70 -11.01 2.33
N ALA A 247 6.64 -11.79 2.10
CA ALA A 247 6.13 -12.74 3.08
C ALA A 247 7.13 -13.87 3.34
N THR A 248 7.82 -14.35 2.30
CA THR A 248 8.94 -15.31 2.44
C THR A 248 10.05 -14.76 3.33
N ILE A 249 10.47 -13.51 3.10
CA ILE A 249 11.54 -12.86 3.88
C ILE A 249 11.09 -12.65 5.34
N VAL A 250 9.88 -12.11 5.54
CA VAL A 250 9.37 -11.84 6.89
C VAL A 250 9.15 -13.14 7.64
N SER A 251 8.58 -14.17 7.00
CA SER A 251 8.36 -15.48 7.64
C SER A 251 9.68 -16.13 8.06
N SER A 252 10.70 -16.11 7.20
CA SER A 252 12.00 -16.70 7.50
C SER A 252 12.78 -15.97 8.59
N GLY A 253 12.71 -14.63 8.64
CA GLY A 253 13.45 -13.84 9.64
C GLY A 253 12.74 -13.66 10.98
N SER A 254 11.41 -13.73 11.04
CA SER A 254 10.63 -13.46 12.26
C SER A 254 9.99 -14.69 12.90
N GLY A 255 9.88 -15.81 12.17
CA GLY A 255 9.15 -16.99 12.60
C GLY A 255 7.61 -16.85 12.52
N LEU A 256 7.10 -15.73 11.99
CA LEU A 256 5.68 -15.60 11.65
C LEU A 256 5.30 -16.60 10.56
N ARG A 257 4.04 -17.06 10.58
CA ARG A 257 3.48 -17.87 9.49
C ARG A 257 3.50 -17.06 8.20
N HIS A 258 3.79 -17.72 7.08
CA HIS A 258 3.80 -17.08 5.76
C HIS A 258 2.47 -16.37 5.45
N GLU A 259 1.33 -16.98 5.80
CA GLU A 259 0.00 -16.35 5.65
C GLU A 259 -0.10 -15.03 6.41
N THR A 260 0.36 -14.99 7.66
CA THR A 260 0.34 -13.77 8.48
C THR A 260 1.23 -12.67 7.91
N ALA A 261 2.41 -13.05 7.42
CA ALA A 261 3.31 -12.12 6.75
C ALA A 261 2.68 -11.56 5.46
N ALA A 262 2.02 -12.41 4.67
CA ALA A 262 1.30 -11.99 3.47
C ALA A 262 0.12 -11.07 3.80
N THR A 263 -0.70 -11.39 4.80
CA THR A 263 -1.80 -10.54 5.26
C THR A 263 -1.30 -9.17 5.72
N LEU A 264 -0.21 -9.13 6.48
CA LEU A 264 0.40 -7.89 6.95
C LEU A 264 0.91 -7.03 5.79
N LEU A 265 1.61 -7.63 4.83
CA LEU A 265 2.16 -6.91 3.68
C LEU A 265 1.07 -6.47 2.69
N THR A 266 0.03 -7.27 2.47
CA THR A 266 -1.13 -6.85 1.67
C THR A 266 -1.85 -5.69 2.35
N MET A 267 -2.06 -5.77 3.67
CA MET A 267 -2.64 -4.68 4.43
C MET A 267 -1.79 -3.40 4.30
N MET A 268 -0.46 -3.49 4.40
CA MET A 268 0.42 -2.35 4.15
C MET A 268 0.27 -1.81 2.72
N ALA A 269 0.31 -2.66 1.70
CA ALA A 269 0.18 -2.21 0.32
C ALA A 269 -1.18 -1.52 0.05
N VAL A 270 -2.28 -2.08 0.57
CA VAL A 270 -3.63 -1.55 0.37
C VAL A 270 -3.91 -0.28 1.18
N LEU A 271 -3.40 -0.18 2.40
CA LEU A 271 -3.64 0.99 3.26
C LEU A 271 -2.82 2.22 2.86
N PHE A 272 -1.80 2.03 2.02
CA PHE A 272 -0.95 3.08 1.45
C PHE A 272 -1.27 3.44 0.00
N ALA A 273 -2.05 2.59 -0.68
CA ALA A 273 -2.70 2.89 -1.96
C ALA A 273 -3.94 3.78 -1.75
#